data_AF-A0A916SS82-F1
#
_entry.id   AF-A0A916SS82-F1
#
_cell.length_a   1.000
_cell.length_b   1.000
_cell.length_c   1.000
_cell.angle_alpha   90.00
_cell.angle_beta   90.00
_cell.angle_gamma   90.00
#
_symmetry.space_group_name_H-M   'P 1'
#
loop_
_entity.id
_entity.type
_entity.pdbx_description
1 polymer ?
#
loop_
_entity_poly.entity_id
_entity_poly.type
_entity_poly.pdbx_seq_one_letter_code
_entity_poly.pdbx_strand_id
1 'polypeptide(L)'
;MTVCMNDTTGLTKDVGWEFGVRRTVDAPVDEVWEYFVVDGLPTWLGDTTLGLHKGDTYLTAEGVSGEIRSRTDQLRLRLTWQPEDWDHDTTVQVTLMPAASGTTIGFHQERLASAEERAQMLEHWTAVLDRVIADLS
;
A
#
# COMPACT_ATOMS: atom_id res chain seq x y z
N MET A 1 6.54 2.25 44.72
CA MET A 1 5.39 2.78 43.97
C MET A 1 5.90 3.14 42.59
N THR A 2 5.50 2.34 41.60
CA THR A 2 6.04 2.34 40.25
C THR A 2 5.46 3.49 39.43
N VAL A 3 6.33 4.10 38.61
CA VAL A 3 6.07 5.20 37.68
C VAL A 3 4.99 4.82 36.65
N CYS A 4 4.07 5.74 36.39
CA CYS A 4 3.13 5.66 35.27
C CYS A 4 3.87 6.06 33.98
N MET A 5 4.20 5.09 33.13
CA MET A 5 4.65 5.36 31.76
C MET A 5 3.43 5.76 30.92
N ASN A 6 3.42 6.98 30.43
CA ASN A 6 2.35 7.58 29.66
C ASN A 6 2.62 7.37 28.15
N ASP A 7 2.36 6.17 27.61
CA ASP A 7 2.45 5.91 26.16
C ASP A 7 1.19 6.40 25.43
N THR A 8 1.05 7.72 25.34
CA THR A 8 0.05 8.37 24.48
C THR A 8 0.77 9.14 23.39
N THR A 9 1.26 8.43 22.38
CA THR A 9 1.74 9.05 21.13
C THR A 9 1.10 8.30 19.96
N GLY A 10 0.23 8.98 19.21
CA GLY A 10 -0.34 8.47 17.95
C GLY A 10 -1.86 8.36 17.84
N LEU A 11 -2.68 9.00 18.68
CA LEU A 11 -4.15 8.94 18.55
C LEU A 11 -4.75 10.33 18.25
N THR A 12 -4.59 10.82 17.02
CA THR A 12 -5.60 11.75 16.47
C THR A 12 -6.76 10.88 15.99
N LYS A 13 -7.97 11.19 16.45
CA LYS A 13 -9.23 10.44 16.26
C LYS A 13 -9.62 10.11 14.80
N ASP A 14 -8.81 10.49 13.82
CA ASP A 14 -9.12 10.47 12.37
C ASP A 14 -8.15 9.63 11.50
N VAL A 15 -7.14 8.95 12.06
CA VAL A 15 -6.16 8.17 11.24
C VAL A 15 -6.28 6.65 11.35
N GLY A 16 -7.00 6.13 12.35
CA GLY A 16 -7.04 4.69 12.64
C GLY A 16 -5.64 4.13 12.96
N TRP A 17 -5.49 2.82 12.82
CA TRP A 17 -4.19 2.16 12.86
C TRP A 17 -3.48 2.24 11.50
N GLU A 18 -2.16 2.26 11.52
CA GLU A 18 -1.34 2.35 10.31
C GLU A 18 -0.03 1.56 10.41
N PHE A 19 0.55 1.21 9.27
CA PHE A 19 1.90 0.66 9.18
C PHE A 19 2.55 1.02 7.83
N GLY A 20 3.87 0.80 7.73
CA GLY A 20 4.56 0.83 6.45
C GLY A 20 5.65 -0.24 6.35
N VAL A 21 5.86 -0.75 5.15
CA VAL A 21 6.92 -1.71 4.79
C VAL A 21 7.65 -1.25 3.53
N ARG A 22 8.95 -1.51 3.46
CA ARG A 22 9.78 -1.09 2.33
C ARG A 22 10.88 -2.07 1.98
N ARG A 23 11.24 -2.12 0.71
CA ARG A 23 12.32 -2.93 0.14
C ARG A 23 12.93 -2.20 -1.06
N THR A 24 14.18 -2.51 -1.38
CA THR A 24 14.89 -1.92 -2.52
C THR A 24 15.15 -3.01 -3.54
N VAL A 25 14.86 -2.70 -4.81
CA VAL A 25 15.11 -3.56 -5.98
C VAL A 25 16.15 -2.91 -6.89
N ASP A 26 16.91 -3.73 -7.61
CA ASP A 26 17.89 -3.29 -8.61
C ASP A 26 17.25 -3.06 -9.98
N ALA A 27 16.24 -2.17 -9.99
CA ALA A 27 15.52 -1.77 -11.18
C ALA A 27 15.31 -0.25 -11.19
N PRO A 28 15.34 0.39 -12.37
CA PRO A 28 15.12 1.83 -12.50
C PRO A 28 13.65 2.19 -12.20
N VAL A 29 13.43 3.44 -11.79
CA VAL A 29 12.13 3.88 -11.24
C VAL A 29 10.99 3.80 -12.24
N ASP A 30 11.28 3.95 -13.53
CA ASP A 30 10.31 3.87 -14.63
C ASP A 30 9.83 2.44 -14.84
N GLU A 31 10.72 1.45 -14.83
CA GLU A 31 10.34 0.03 -14.89
C GLU A 31 9.52 -0.39 -13.66
N VAL A 32 9.95 0.02 -12.46
CA VAL A 32 9.20 -0.27 -11.23
C VAL A 32 7.83 0.41 -11.26
N TRP A 33 7.74 1.63 -11.78
CA TRP A 33 6.46 2.33 -11.90
C TRP A 33 5.50 1.64 -12.85
N GLU A 34 5.97 1.25 -14.04
CA GLU A 34 5.16 0.54 -15.03
C GLU A 34 4.60 -0.76 -14.46
N TYR A 35 5.44 -1.51 -13.74
CA TYR A 35 5.01 -2.70 -13.02
C TYR A 35 3.85 -2.40 -12.05
N PHE A 36 3.92 -1.35 -11.25
CA PHE A 36 2.87 -1.04 -10.27
C PHE A 36 1.54 -0.59 -10.89
N VAL A 37 1.54 -0.05 -12.11
CA VAL A 37 0.33 0.49 -12.75
C VAL A 37 -0.20 -0.37 -13.90
N VAL A 38 0.56 -1.39 -14.33
CA VAL A 38 0.18 -2.30 -15.42
C VAL A 38 0.47 -3.75 -15.05
N ASP A 39 1.71 -4.21 -15.20
CA ASP A 39 2.04 -5.65 -15.25
C ASP A 39 1.88 -6.36 -13.90
N GLY A 40 2.17 -5.65 -12.81
CA GLY A 40 2.16 -6.17 -11.45
C GLY A 40 0.81 -6.06 -10.74
N LEU A 41 -0.24 -5.50 -11.37
CA LEU A 41 -1.54 -5.34 -10.72
C LEU A 41 -2.08 -6.65 -10.13
N PRO A 42 -2.07 -7.80 -10.84
CA PRO A 42 -2.50 -9.07 -10.26
C PRO A 42 -1.67 -9.52 -9.05
N THR A 43 -0.40 -9.12 -8.97
CA THR A 43 0.49 -9.50 -7.86
C THR A 43 0.19 -8.70 -6.58
N TRP A 44 -0.09 -7.40 -6.69
CA TRP A 44 -0.18 -6.53 -5.51
C TRP A 44 -1.58 -5.99 -5.21
N LEU A 45 -2.40 -5.76 -6.22
CA LEU A 45 -3.74 -5.19 -6.07
C LEU A 45 -4.83 -6.25 -6.23
N GLY A 46 -4.67 -7.15 -7.20
CA GLY A 46 -5.66 -8.14 -7.65
C GLY A 46 -5.90 -8.02 -9.16
N ASP A 47 -6.65 -8.96 -9.73
CA ASP A 47 -6.96 -8.95 -11.18
C ASP A 47 -7.94 -7.82 -11.50
N THR A 48 -7.41 -6.70 -12.04
CA THR A 48 -8.16 -5.49 -12.37
C THR A 48 -7.40 -4.60 -13.36
N THR A 49 -8.01 -3.48 -13.73
CA THR A 49 -7.36 -2.37 -14.44
C THR A 49 -7.44 -1.10 -13.61
N LEU A 50 -6.36 -0.32 -13.56
CA LEU A 50 -6.38 0.99 -12.92
C LEU A 50 -6.59 2.12 -13.94
N GLY A 51 -7.40 3.10 -13.55
CA GLY A 51 -7.51 4.37 -14.24
C GLY A 51 -6.25 5.25 -14.10
N LEU A 52 -6.33 6.45 -14.65
CA LEU A 52 -5.22 7.42 -14.65
C LEU A 52 -5.51 8.63 -13.77
N HIS A 53 -6.78 8.90 -13.47
CA HIS A 53 -7.21 10.13 -12.85
C HIS A 53 -7.71 9.90 -11.42
N LYS A 54 -7.58 10.95 -10.62
CA LYS A 54 -8.21 10.97 -9.29
C LYS A 54 -9.71 10.77 -9.44
N GLY A 55 -10.26 9.85 -8.65
CA GLY A 55 -11.67 9.45 -8.66
C GLY A 55 -11.99 8.28 -9.57
N ASP A 56 -11.05 7.81 -10.41
CA ASP A 56 -11.23 6.57 -11.15
C ASP A 56 -11.36 5.40 -10.16
N THR A 57 -12.40 4.58 -10.34
CA THR A 57 -12.70 3.45 -9.47
C THR A 57 -12.13 2.15 -10.03
N TYR A 58 -11.91 1.17 -9.16
CA TYR A 58 -11.52 -0.18 -9.54
C TYR A 58 -12.26 -1.22 -8.69
N LEU A 59 -12.41 -2.41 -9.25
CA LEU A 59 -12.89 -3.62 -8.60
C LEU A 59 -12.03 -4.78 -9.12
N THR A 60 -11.45 -5.56 -8.22
CA THR A 60 -10.69 -6.74 -8.59
C THR A 60 -11.58 -7.97 -8.68
N ALA A 61 -11.15 -9.00 -9.41
CA ALA A 61 -11.87 -10.28 -9.48
C ALA A 61 -12.03 -10.95 -8.10
N GLU A 62 -11.15 -10.63 -7.15
CA GLU A 62 -11.16 -11.08 -5.75
C GLU A 62 -12.08 -10.24 -4.84
N GLY A 63 -12.79 -9.25 -5.39
CA GLY A 63 -13.77 -8.45 -4.64
C GLY A 63 -13.19 -7.26 -3.89
N VAL A 64 -11.89 -6.94 -4.08
CA VAL A 64 -11.31 -5.71 -3.53
C VAL A 64 -11.76 -4.52 -4.39
N SER A 65 -12.29 -3.48 -3.75
CA SER A 65 -12.73 -2.27 -4.43
C SER A 65 -12.04 -1.02 -3.91
N GLY A 66 -12.03 0.03 -4.73
CA GLY A 66 -11.53 1.33 -4.32
C GLY A 66 -11.52 2.38 -5.43
N GLU A 67 -10.86 3.50 -5.15
CA GLU A 67 -10.66 4.62 -6.06
C GLU A 67 -9.26 5.21 -5.97
N ILE A 68 -8.80 5.83 -7.05
CA ILE A 68 -7.56 6.60 -7.07
C ILE A 68 -7.75 7.91 -6.31
N ARG A 69 -7.04 8.08 -5.20
CA ARG A 69 -7.04 9.33 -4.41
C ARG A 69 -6.03 10.34 -4.92
N SER A 70 -4.87 9.88 -5.39
CA SER A 70 -3.84 10.69 -6.03
C SER A 70 -2.84 9.82 -6.78
N ARG A 71 -2.31 10.36 -7.88
CA ARG A 71 -1.26 9.73 -8.69
C ARG A 71 -0.21 10.77 -9.05
N THR A 72 1.05 10.45 -8.81
CA THR A 72 2.22 11.18 -9.29
C THR A 72 3.15 10.15 -9.89
N ASP A 73 3.24 10.17 -11.22
CA ASP A 73 4.00 9.16 -11.96
C ASP A 73 5.45 9.06 -11.47
N GLN A 74 5.95 7.82 -11.43
CA GLN A 74 7.29 7.46 -10.96
C GLN A 74 7.60 7.87 -9.50
N LEU A 75 6.57 8.23 -8.71
CA LEU A 75 6.76 8.68 -7.34
C LEU A 75 5.76 8.06 -6.37
N ARG A 76 4.46 8.16 -6.65
CA ARG A 76 3.44 7.81 -5.66
C ARG A 76 2.08 7.50 -6.29
N LEU A 77 1.47 6.42 -5.81
CA LEU A 77 0.07 6.09 -6.04
C LEU A 77 -0.64 5.93 -4.70
N ARG A 78 -1.80 6.59 -4.52
CA ARG A 78 -2.63 6.45 -3.32
C ARG A 78 -4.04 6.04 -3.73
N LEU A 79 -4.51 4.95 -3.17
CA LEU A 79 -5.81 4.33 -3.45
C LEU A 79 -6.62 4.20 -2.16
N THR A 80 -7.95 4.26 -2.24
CA THR A 80 -8.73 3.54 -1.23
C THR A 80 -8.63 2.04 -1.50
N TRP A 81 -8.77 1.24 -0.46
CA TRP A 81 -8.70 -0.22 -0.54
C TRP A 81 -9.69 -0.82 0.45
N GLN A 82 -10.64 -1.59 -0.06
CA GLN A 82 -11.71 -2.20 0.71
C GLN A 82 -11.98 -3.62 0.20
N PRO A 83 -11.65 -4.66 0.98
CA PRO A 83 -12.11 -6.03 0.74
C PRO A 83 -13.64 -6.12 0.81
N GLU A 84 -14.22 -7.07 0.09
CA GLU A 84 -15.67 -7.31 0.07
C GLU A 84 -16.25 -7.52 1.48
N ASP A 85 -15.53 -8.22 2.35
CA ASP A 85 -15.97 -8.54 3.72
C ASP A 85 -15.76 -7.39 4.73
N TRP A 86 -15.23 -6.23 4.30
CA TRP A 86 -15.00 -5.08 5.17
C TRP A 86 -16.11 -4.03 5.01
N ASP A 87 -16.53 -3.45 6.12
CA ASP A 87 -17.55 -2.40 6.17
C ASP A 87 -16.96 -0.97 6.03
N HIS A 88 -15.63 -0.85 5.93
CA HIS A 88 -14.91 0.41 5.83
C HIS A 88 -13.75 0.32 4.82
N ASP A 89 -13.40 1.47 4.24
CA ASP A 89 -12.22 1.61 3.40
C ASP A 89 -10.98 1.97 4.21
N THR A 90 -9.84 1.48 3.73
CA THR A 90 -8.53 1.98 4.15
C THR A 90 -7.93 2.84 3.05
N THR A 91 -6.76 3.42 3.33
CA THR A 91 -5.97 4.04 2.27
C THR A 91 -4.62 3.38 2.17
N VAL A 92 -4.32 2.84 0.98
CA VAL A 92 -3.04 2.24 0.62
C VAL A 92 -2.25 3.23 -0.23
N GLN A 93 -0.96 3.36 0.06
CA GLN A 93 -0.03 4.18 -0.69
C GLN A 93 1.18 3.36 -1.13
N VAL A 94 1.42 3.33 -2.44
CA VAL A 94 2.67 2.87 -3.05
C VAL A 94 3.56 4.09 -3.26
N THR A 95 4.82 4.04 -2.82
CA THR A 95 5.82 5.10 -3.02
C THR A 95 7.09 4.52 -3.62
N LEU A 96 7.65 5.21 -4.60
CA LEU A 96 8.93 4.89 -5.21
C LEU A 96 9.95 5.98 -4.85
N MET A 97 11.15 5.57 -4.46
CA MET A 97 12.25 6.48 -4.13
C MET A 97 13.53 5.98 -4.78
N PRO A 98 14.24 6.81 -5.58
CA PRO A 98 15.56 6.46 -6.09
C PRO A 98 16.52 6.09 -4.94
N ALA A 99 17.30 5.04 -5.16
CA ALA A 99 18.33 4.55 -4.25
C ALA A 99 19.66 4.38 -5.00
N ALA A 100 20.75 4.15 -4.27
CA ALA A 100 22.07 3.99 -4.87
C ALA A 100 22.16 2.79 -5.83
N SER A 101 21.35 1.75 -5.60
CA SER A 101 21.35 0.49 -6.35
C SER A 101 19.97 0.19 -6.96
N GLY A 102 19.25 1.22 -7.43
CA GLY A 102 17.93 1.06 -8.05
C GLY A 102 16.83 1.85 -7.33
N THR A 103 15.73 1.20 -6.96
CA THR A 103 14.52 1.87 -6.47
C THR A 103 14.03 1.26 -5.17
N THR A 104 13.76 2.10 -4.17
CA THR A 104 13.06 1.69 -2.95
C THR A 104 11.56 1.80 -3.14
N ILE A 105 10.87 0.69 -2.94
CA ILE A 105 9.43 0.55 -2.95
C ILE A 105 8.93 0.61 -1.50
N GLY A 106 7.89 1.38 -1.26
CA GLY A 106 7.22 1.46 0.03
C GLY A 106 5.72 1.27 -0.09
N PHE A 107 5.15 0.40 0.73
CA PHE A 107 3.73 0.36 1.04
C PHE A 107 3.48 1.06 2.38
N HIS A 108 2.47 1.91 2.44
CA HIS A 108 1.89 2.45 3.67
C HIS A 108 0.39 2.23 3.64
N GLN A 109 -0.20 1.78 4.75
CA GLN A 109 -1.65 1.70 4.88
C GLN A 109 -2.10 2.37 6.17
N GLU A 110 -3.18 3.15 6.08
CA GLU A 110 -3.80 3.88 7.19
C GLU A 110 -5.32 3.63 7.21
N ARG A 111 -5.98 4.12 8.27
CA ARG A 111 -7.44 3.96 8.53
C ARG A 111 -7.86 2.53 8.84
N LEU A 112 -6.96 1.68 9.34
CA LEU A 112 -7.30 0.35 9.85
C LEU A 112 -8.08 0.48 11.16
N ALA A 113 -9.13 -0.33 11.35
CA ALA A 113 -10.01 -0.21 12.51
C ALA A 113 -9.40 -0.78 13.79
N SER A 114 -8.42 -1.69 13.69
CA SER A 114 -7.85 -2.37 14.86
C SER A 114 -6.37 -2.71 14.74
N ALA A 115 -5.76 -3.03 15.89
CA ALA A 115 -4.40 -3.56 15.93
C ALA A 115 -4.29 -4.95 15.27
N GLU A 116 -5.38 -5.72 15.26
CA GLU A 116 -5.45 -7.03 14.63
C GLU A 116 -5.44 -6.90 13.09
N GLU A 117 -6.29 -6.03 12.54
CA GLU A 117 -6.24 -5.70 11.11
C GLU A 117 -4.87 -5.16 10.69
N ARG A 118 -4.26 -4.30 11.52
CA ARG A 118 -2.89 -3.83 11.28
C ARG A 118 -1.87 -4.96 11.22
N ALA A 119 -1.95 -5.93 12.14
CA ALA A 119 -1.04 -7.08 12.13
C ALA A 119 -1.25 -7.95 10.89
N GLN A 120 -2.51 -8.24 10.54
CA GLN A 120 -2.88 -9.01 9.36
C GLN A 120 -2.41 -8.31 8.07
N MET A 121 -2.63 -7.01 7.95
CA MET A 121 -2.23 -6.25 6.77
C MET A 121 -0.72 -6.09 6.69
N LEU A 122 -0.02 -5.91 7.81
CA LEU A 122 1.44 -5.90 7.81
C LEU A 122 2.02 -7.20 7.24
N GLU A 123 1.46 -8.35 7.62
CA GLU A 123 1.84 -9.66 7.08
C GLU A 123 1.52 -9.75 5.58
N HIS A 124 0.30 -9.40 5.18
CA HIS A 124 -0.15 -9.39 3.79
C HIS A 124 0.78 -8.55 2.89
N TRP A 125 1.01 -7.29 3.24
CA TRP A 125 1.82 -6.37 2.43
C TRP A 125 3.30 -6.69 2.46
N THR A 126 3.80 -7.34 3.52
CA THR A 126 5.15 -7.91 3.51
C THR A 126 5.26 -9.03 2.47
N ALA A 127 4.31 -9.97 2.46
CA ALA A 127 4.30 -11.07 1.50
C ALA A 127 4.09 -10.59 0.05
N VAL A 128 3.23 -9.60 -0.17
CA VAL A 128 3.07 -8.94 -1.47
C VAL A 128 4.39 -8.33 -1.93
N LEU A 129 5.06 -7.59 -1.06
CA LEU A 129 6.32 -6.94 -1.40
C LEU A 129 7.42 -7.96 -1.72
N ASP A 130 7.46 -9.11 -1.05
CA ASP A 130 8.39 -10.20 -1.38
C ASP A 130 8.12 -10.79 -2.78
N ARG A 131 6.85 -10.92 -3.19
CA ARG A 131 6.48 -11.35 -4.57
C ARG A 131 6.85 -10.30 -5.61
N VAL A 132 6.56 -9.03 -5.32
CA VAL A 132 6.94 -7.91 -6.19
C VAL A 132 8.45 -7.88 -6.45
N ILE A 133 9.26 -8.13 -5.42
CA ILE A 133 10.72 -8.21 -5.58
C ILE A 133 11.10 -9.39 -6.46
N ALA A 134 10.48 -10.55 -6.27
CA ALA A 134 10.75 -11.72 -7.10
C ALA A 134 10.39 -11.49 -8.58
N ASP A 135 9.31 -10.75 -8.85
CA ASP A 135 8.88 -10.41 -10.21
C ASP A 135 9.79 -9.35 -10.88
N LEU A 136 10.45 -8.51 -10.07
CA LEU A 136 11.37 -7.43 -10.51
C LEU A 136 12.87 -7.80 -10.46
N SER A 137 13.22 -9.05 -10.10
CA SER A 137 14.59 -9.55 -10.00
C SER A 137 15.01 -10.33 -11.26
#